data_AF-A0A1M6AK16-F1
#
_entry.id   AF-A0A1M6AK16-F1
#
_cell.length_a   1.000
_cell.length_b   1.000
_cell.length_c   1.000
_cell.angle_alpha   90.00
_cell.angle_beta   90.00
_cell.angle_gamma   90.00
#
_symmetry.space_group_name_H-M   'P 1'
#
loop_
_entity.id
_entity.type
_entity.pdbx_description
1 polymer ?
#
loop_
_entity_poly.entity_id
_entity_poly.type
_entity_poly.pdbx_seq_one_letter_code
_entity_poly.pdbx_strand_id
1 'polypeptide(L)'
;MNKVSYYLVLVVAILTCLQFIPHAFLGYPAILEHVSKGEIQEPAAQGVQMIWIYSSIMMLLSGIWMFFIAKSIKMGEHLARLQGLFISIGLIAFGLSCSYIAQEVFNHLFFFTVEGILLLLSVTVFYKRKSQD
;
A
#
# COMPACT_ATOMS: atom_id res chain seq x y z
N MET A 1 -7.71 -0.24 25.20
CA MET A 1 -6.85 -0.86 24.17
C MET A 1 -7.71 -1.62 23.17
N ASN A 2 -7.60 -1.33 21.86
CA ASN A 2 -8.36 -2.06 20.83
C ASN A 2 -7.49 -3.10 20.11
N LYS A 3 -7.80 -4.38 20.30
CA LYS A 3 -7.09 -5.50 19.65
C LYS A 3 -7.43 -5.63 18.17
N VAL A 4 -8.67 -5.29 17.76
CA VAL A 4 -9.13 -5.41 16.37
C VAL A 4 -8.35 -4.45 15.47
N SER A 5 -8.26 -3.18 15.85
CA SER A 5 -7.50 -2.17 15.10
C SER A 5 -6.03 -2.57 14.93
N TYR A 6 -5.40 -3.08 15.99
CA TYR A 6 -4.04 -3.62 15.93
C TYR A 6 -3.89 -4.75 14.90
N TYR A 7 -4.75 -5.77 14.95
CA TYR A 7 -4.65 -6.91 14.03
C TYR A 7 -4.97 -6.52 12.59
N LEU A 8 -5.90 -5.59 12.36
CA LEU A 8 -6.16 -5.08 11.02
C LEU A 8 -4.94 -4.38 10.43
N VAL A 9 -4.25 -3.53 11.21
CA VAL A 9 -3.01 -2.88 10.73
C VAL A 9 -1.93 -3.92 10.44
N LEU A 10 -1.77 -4.93 11.30
CA LEU A 10 -0.80 -6.00 11.05
C LEU A 10 -1.12 -6.82 9.81
N VAL A 11 -2.39 -7.17 9.58
CA VAL A 11 -2.80 -7.91 8.39
C VAL A 11 -2.47 -7.10 7.14
N VAL A 12 -2.82 -5.82 7.10
CA VAL A 12 -2.48 -4.95 5.97
C VAL A 12 -0.96 -4.84 5.81
N ALA A 13 -0.20 -4.65 6.89
CA ALA A 13 1.27 -4.61 6.86
C ALA A 13 1.88 -5.87 6.23
N ILE A 14 1.40 -7.05 6.64
CA ILE A 14 1.85 -8.33 6.11
C ILE A 14 1.51 -8.45 4.64
N LEU A 15 0.27 -8.15 4.24
CA LEU A 15 -0.17 -8.25 2.85
C LEU A 15 0.61 -7.32 1.93
N THR A 16 0.79 -6.05 2.31
CA THR A 16 1.58 -5.08 1.55
C THR A 16 3.04 -5.53 1.40
N CYS A 17 3.65 -6.07 2.47
CA CYS A 17 5.00 -6.65 2.39
C CYS A 17 5.06 -7.90 1.51
N LEU A 18 4.03 -8.75 1.50
CA LEU A 18 4.00 -9.93 0.64
C LEU A 18 3.79 -9.56 -0.84
N GLN A 19 3.02 -8.51 -1.12
CA GLN A 19 2.82 -7.96 -2.47
C GLN A 19 4.10 -7.37 -3.09
N PHE A 20 5.08 -6.98 -2.27
CA PHE A 20 6.40 -6.57 -2.75
C PHE A 20 7.04 -7.60 -3.67
N ILE A 21 6.99 -8.88 -3.32
CA ILE A 21 7.65 -9.92 -4.10
C ILE A 21 7.08 -10.03 -5.53
N PRO A 22 5.77 -10.28 -5.73
CA PRO A 22 5.21 -10.38 -7.06
C PRO A 22 5.31 -9.06 -7.85
N HIS A 23 5.17 -7.90 -7.21
CA HIS A 23 5.32 -6.62 -7.91
C HIS A 23 6.78 -6.39 -8.35
N ALA A 24 7.74 -6.47 -7.44
CA ALA A 24 9.13 -6.13 -7.73
C ALA A 24 9.76 -7.12 -8.71
N PHE A 25 9.49 -8.41 -8.57
CA PHE A 25 10.20 -9.45 -9.31
C PHE A 25 9.40 -10.06 -10.45
N LEU A 26 8.08 -10.27 -10.29
CA LEU A 26 7.28 -10.91 -11.34
C LEU A 26 6.71 -9.91 -12.35
N GLY A 27 6.49 -8.66 -11.94
CA GLY A 27 6.04 -7.61 -12.86
C GLY A 27 7.17 -6.90 -13.63
N TYR A 28 8.41 -6.92 -13.12
CA TYR A 28 9.54 -6.29 -13.82
C TYR A 28 9.86 -6.89 -15.21
N PRO A 29 9.81 -8.23 -15.41
CA PRO A 29 9.94 -8.82 -16.74
C PRO A 29 8.95 -8.28 -17.77
N ALA A 30 7.71 -7.96 -17.36
CA ALA A 30 6.72 -7.38 -18.26
C ALA A 30 7.15 -5.98 -18.75
N ILE A 31 7.77 -5.16 -17.90
CA ILE A 31 8.36 -3.88 -18.33
C ILE A 31 9.44 -4.12 -19.38
N LEU A 32 10.35 -5.06 -19.14
CA LEU A 32 11.43 -5.36 -20.08
C LEU A 32 10.88 -5.87 -21.42
N GLU A 33 9.79 -6.64 -21.39
CA GLU A 33 9.09 -7.08 -22.59
C GLU A 33 8.48 -5.91 -23.37
N HIS A 34 7.82 -4.97 -22.70
CA HIS A 34 7.27 -3.77 -23.35
C HIS A 34 8.37 -2.86 -23.93
N VAL A 35 9.54 -2.79 -23.29
CA VAL A 35 10.72 -2.09 -23.83
C VAL A 35 11.25 -2.82 -25.07
N SER A 36 11.39 -4.14 -25.03
CA SER A 36 11.96 -4.90 -26.15
C SER A 36 11.07 -4.93 -27.39
N LYS A 37 9.74 -4.85 -27.20
CA LYS A 37 8.76 -4.70 -28.28
C LYS A 37 8.72 -3.28 -28.88
N GLY A 38 9.45 -2.33 -28.31
CA GLY A 38 9.44 -0.93 -28.74
C GLY A 38 8.16 -0.18 -28.35
N GLU A 39 7.33 -0.73 -27.46
CA GLU A 39 6.12 -0.10 -26.95
C GLU A 39 6.46 1.02 -25.95
N ILE A 40 7.61 0.91 -25.29
CA ILE A 40 8.23 1.97 -24.49
C ILE A 40 9.44 2.50 -25.26
N GLN A 41 9.40 3.77 -25.66
CA GLN A 41 10.49 4.40 -26.40
C GLN A 41 11.79 4.44 -25.56
N GLU A 42 12.94 4.31 -26.22
CA GLU A 42 14.25 4.27 -25.56
C GLU A 42 14.50 5.40 -24.55
N PRO A 43 14.13 6.68 -24.80
CA PRO A 43 14.34 7.75 -23.84
C PRO A 43 13.54 7.57 -22.53
N ALA A 44 12.41 6.87 -22.59
CA ALA A 44 11.53 6.63 -21.46
C ALA A 44 11.81 5.29 -20.74
N ALA A 45 12.44 4.33 -21.43
CA ALA A 45 12.66 2.97 -20.93
C ALA A 45 13.40 2.94 -19.58
N GLN A 46 14.50 3.69 -19.46
CA GLN A 46 15.24 3.78 -18.20
C GLN A 46 14.41 4.44 -17.09
N GLY A 47 13.64 5.48 -17.43
CA GLY A 47 12.76 6.17 -16.49
C GLY A 47 11.71 5.23 -15.90
N VAL A 48 11.05 4.42 -16.74
CA VAL A 48 10.04 3.44 -16.30
C VAL A 48 10.66 2.40 -15.37
N GLN A 49 11.85 1.89 -15.68
CA GLN A 49 12.55 0.93 -14.82
C GLN A 49 12.90 1.52 -13.44
N MET A 50 13.40 2.76 -13.41
CA MET A 50 13.71 3.46 -12.15
C MET A 50 12.45 3.72 -11.32
N ILE A 51 11.35 4.14 -11.95
CA ILE A 51 10.06 4.34 -11.29
C ILE A 51 9.55 3.04 -10.69
N TRP A 52 9.67 1.91 -11.42
CA TRP A 52 9.23 0.60 -10.92
C TRP A 52 10.01 0.13 -9.69
N ILE A 53 11.34 0.29 -9.70
CA ILE A 53 12.18 -0.06 -8.56
C ILE A 53 11.83 0.83 -7.37
N TYR A 54 11.69 2.15 -7.60
CA TYR A 54 11.31 3.09 -6.56
C TYR A 54 9.95 2.74 -5.95
N SER A 55 8.91 2.49 -6.76
CA SER A 55 7.58 2.12 -6.27
C SER A 55 7.60 0.81 -5.49
N SER A 56 8.39 -0.17 -5.95
CA SER A 56 8.58 -1.44 -5.25
C SER A 56 9.17 -1.26 -3.86
N ILE A 57 10.24 -0.46 -3.74
CA ILE A 57 10.87 -0.15 -2.45
C ILE A 57 9.90 0.61 -1.54
N MET A 58 9.21 1.62 -2.07
CA MET A 58 8.26 2.43 -1.29
C MET A 58 7.09 1.59 -0.76
N MET A 59 6.60 0.62 -1.53
CA MET A 59 5.59 -0.32 -1.05
C MET A 59 6.12 -1.17 0.11
N LEU A 60 7.32 -1.75 0.00
CA LEU A 60 7.91 -2.54 1.08
C LEU A 60 8.12 -1.68 2.36
N LEU A 61 8.65 -0.47 2.20
CA LEU A 61 8.84 0.46 3.31
C LEU A 61 7.51 0.87 3.95
N SER A 62 6.44 1.02 3.16
CA SER A 62 5.10 1.30 3.68
C SER A 62 4.55 0.15 4.51
N GLY A 63 4.72 -1.09 4.05
CA GLY A 63 4.38 -2.29 4.83
C GLY A 63 5.17 -2.37 6.14
N ILE A 64 6.49 -2.16 6.09
CA ILE A 64 7.37 -2.12 7.26
C ILE A 64 6.93 -1.02 8.24
N TRP A 65 6.63 0.17 7.74
CA TRP A 65 6.15 1.30 8.53
C TRP A 65 4.87 0.95 9.30
N MET A 66 3.95 0.21 8.66
CA MET A 66 2.72 -0.22 9.30
C MET A 66 2.96 -1.13 10.53
N PHE A 67 4.02 -1.94 10.56
CA PHE A 67 4.39 -2.71 11.76
C PHE A 67 4.79 -1.80 12.93
N PHE A 68 5.53 -0.72 12.67
CA PHE A 68 5.95 0.21 13.71
C PHE A 68 4.77 0.99 14.30
N ILE A 69 3.81 1.42 13.47
CA ILE A 69 2.65 2.18 13.95
C ILE A 69 1.59 1.29 14.59
N ALA A 70 1.53 -0.01 14.29
CA ALA A 70 0.49 -0.91 14.79
C ALA A 70 0.38 -0.89 16.32
N LYS A 71 1.53 -0.96 17.03
CA LYS A 71 1.54 -0.88 18.50
C LYS A 71 1.02 0.46 19.01
N SER A 72 1.42 1.57 18.39
CA SER A 72 0.96 2.91 18.76
C SER A 72 -0.53 3.12 18.50
N ILE A 73 -1.06 2.53 17.42
CA ILE A 73 -2.50 2.49 17.13
C ILE A 73 -3.26 1.69 18.21
N LYS A 74 -2.73 0.53 18.63
CA LYS A 74 -3.30 -0.26 19.75
C LYS A 74 -3.40 0.56 21.05
N MET A 75 -2.42 1.43 21.27
CA MET A 75 -2.32 2.33 22.43
C MET A 75 -3.20 3.58 22.32
N GLY A 76 -3.80 3.83 21.16
CA GLY A 76 -4.68 4.99 20.96
C GLY A 76 -3.92 6.30 20.82
N GLU A 77 -2.69 6.26 20.27
CA GLU A 77 -1.87 7.44 20.01
C GLU A 77 -2.37 8.18 18.75
N HIS A 78 -2.53 9.51 18.84
CA HIS A 78 -3.17 10.30 17.78
C HIS A 78 -2.31 10.40 16.52
N LEU A 79 -0.98 10.57 16.66
CA LEU A 79 -0.08 10.67 15.51
C LEU A 79 -0.05 9.37 14.70
N ALA A 80 -0.06 8.22 15.36
CA ALA A 80 -0.11 6.93 14.69
C ALA A 80 -1.42 6.71 13.93
N ARG A 81 -2.54 7.20 14.48
CA ARG A 81 -3.83 7.22 13.76
C ARG A 81 -3.75 8.06 12.49
N LEU A 82 -3.17 9.26 12.57
CA LEU A 82 -3.06 10.15 11.42
C LEU A 82 -2.19 9.56 10.32
N GLN A 83 -1.06 8.93 10.68
CA GLN A 83 -0.22 8.22 9.73
C GLN A 83 -0.97 7.07 9.04
N GLY A 84 -1.68 6.24 9.82
CA GLY A 84 -2.49 5.16 9.25
C GLY A 84 -3.64 5.66 8.37
N LEU A 85 -4.21 6.83 8.69
CA LEU A 85 -5.22 7.48 7.85
C LEU A 85 -4.65 7.93 6.50
N PHE A 86 -3.47 8.56 6.49
CA PHE A 86 -2.83 8.97 5.24
C PHE A 86 -2.42 7.79 4.36
N ILE A 87 -1.88 6.72 4.98
CA ILE A 87 -1.55 5.49 4.25
C ILE A 87 -2.82 4.88 3.66
N SER A 88 -3.90 4.79 4.44
CA SER A 88 -5.19 4.29 3.98
C SER A 88 -5.72 5.05 2.77
N ILE A 89 -5.75 6.38 2.82
CA ILE A 89 -6.18 7.23 1.71
C ILE A 89 -5.27 7.02 0.49
N GLY A 90 -3.95 6.96 0.69
CA GLY A 90 -2.99 6.70 -0.38
C GLY A 90 -3.23 5.37 -1.10
N LEU A 91 -3.44 4.28 -0.35
CA LEU A 91 -3.71 2.95 -0.90
C LEU A 91 -5.05 2.90 -1.65
N ILE A 92 -6.11 3.51 -1.11
CA ILE A 92 -7.41 3.62 -1.77
C ILE A 92 -7.28 4.39 -3.07
N ALA A 93 -6.68 5.59 -3.03
CA ALA A 93 -6.50 6.45 -4.18
C ALA A 93 -5.66 5.76 -5.27
N PHE A 94 -4.59 5.07 -4.89
CA PHE A 94 -3.75 4.31 -5.80
C PHE A 94 -4.54 3.19 -6.50
N GLY A 95 -5.17 2.29 -5.75
CA GLY A 95 -5.90 1.16 -6.35
C GLY A 95 -7.08 1.59 -7.22
N LEU A 96 -7.81 2.65 -6.82
CA LEU A 96 -8.90 3.21 -7.64
C LEU A 96 -8.37 3.87 -8.91
N SER A 97 -7.25 4.60 -8.83
CA SER A 97 -6.63 5.23 -10.00
C SER A 97 -6.13 4.20 -11.00
N CYS A 98 -5.51 3.11 -10.53
CA CYS A 98 -5.10 2.00 -11.39
C CYS A 98 -6.30 1.33 -12.07
N SER A 99 -7.39 1.13 -11.33
CA SER A 99 -8.64 0.56 -11.88
C SER A 99 -9.27 1.47 -12.92
N TYR A 100 -9.25 2.78 -12.68
CA TYR A 100 -9.70 3.77 -13.65
C TYR A 100 -8.82 3.78 -14.92
N ILE A 101 -7.49 3.76 -14.78
CA ILE A 101 -6.57 3.77 -15.92
C ILE A 101 -6.69 2.48 -16.74
N ALA A 102 -6.76 1.33 -16.06
CA ALA A 102 -6.90 0.02 -16.70
C ALA A 102 -8.28 -0.21 -17.33
N GLN A 103 -9.27 0.66 -17.02
CA GLN A 103 -10.69 0.45 -17.39
C GLN A 103 -11.23 -0.91 -16.91
N GLU A 104 -10.67 -1.42 -15.82
CA GLU A 104 -10.99 -2.72 -15.23
C GLU A 104 -11.07 -2.58 -13.71
N VAL A 105 -12.26 -2.86 -13.15
CA VAL A 105 -12.52 -2.75 -11.71
C VAL A 105 -11.63 -3.71 -10.92
N PHE A 106 -11.48 -4.95 -11.37
CA PHE A 106 -10.74 -6.00 -10.68
C PHE A 106 -9.40 -6.32 -11.37
N ASN A 107 -8.52 -5.33 -11.45
CA ASN A 107 -7.14 -5.56 -11.90
C ASN A 107 -6.24 -6.04 -10.73
N HIS A 108 -5.01 -6.42 -11.06
CA HIS A 108 -4.01 -6.92 -10.11
C HIS A 108 -3.63 -5.93 -8.99
N LEU A 109 -3.92 -4.64 -9.13
CA LEU A 109 -3.68 -3.58 -8.12
C LEU A 109 -4.93 -3.23 -7.31
N PHE A 110 -6.09 -3.81 -7.61
CA PHE A 110 -7.34 -3.58 -6.87
C PHE A 110 -7.22 -3.91 -5.37
N PHE A 111 -6.37 -4.88 -5.01
CA PHE A 111 -6.15 -5.27 -3.62
C PHE A 111 -5.60 -4.14 -2.74
N PHE A 112 -4.90 -3.13 -3.31
CA PHE A 112 -4.53 -1.93 -2.56
C PHE A 112 -5.74 -1.12 -2.09
N THR A 113 -6.83 -1.09 -2.87
CA THR A 113 -8.08 -0.46 -2.42
C THR A 113 -8.67 -1.19 -1.23
N VAL A 114 -8.69 -2.54 -1.26
CA VAL A 114 -9.19 -3.37 -0.16
C VAL A 114 -8.35 -3.16 1.11
N GLU A 115 -7.03 -3.22 0.99
CA GLU A 115 -6.10 -2.94 2.08
C GLU A 115 -6.28 -1.54 2.67
N GLY A 116 -6.41 -0.54 1.80
CA GLY A 116 -6.68 0.83 2.20
C GLY A 116 -7.99 0.97 2.97
N ILE A 117 -9.07 0.28 2.57
CA ILE A 117 -10.35 0.26 3.30
C ILE A 117 -10.20 -0.44 4.65
N LEU A 118 -9.52 -1.59 4.72
CA LEU A 118 -9.29 -2.30 5.98
C LEU A 118 -8.49 -1.43 6.97
N LEU A 119 -7.46 -0.73 6.47
CA LEU A 119 -6.69 0.20 7.28
C LEU A 119 -7.54 1.41 7.69
N LEU A 120 -8.42 1.92 6.82
CA LEU A 120 -9.34 3.02 7.13
C LEU A 120 -10.24 2.64 8.31
N LEU A 121 -10.87 1.46 8.23
CA LEU A 121 -11.73 0.93 9.28
C LEU A 121 -10.96 0.77 10.59
N SER A 122 -9.70 0.34 10.52
CA SER A 122 -8.83 0.24 11.69
C SER A 122 -8.62 1.58 12.40
N VAL A 123 -8.35 2.66 11.65
CA VAL A 123 -7.99 3.98 12.21
C VAL A 123 -9.19 4.92 12.42
N THR A 124 -10.39 4.50 12.02
CA THR A 124 -11.64 5.26 12.19
C THR A 124 -12.61 4.51 13.09
N VAL A 125 -13.24 3.45 12.58
CA VAL A 125 -14.32 2.70 13.24
C VAL A 125 -13.82 1.93 14.46
N PHE A 126 -12.70 1.22 14.31
CA PHE A 126 -12.14 0.41 15.40
C PHE A 126 -11.11 1.15 16.24
N TYR A 127 -10.80 2.40 15.93
CA TYR A 127 -9.84 3.15 16.73
C TYR A 127 -10.43 3.53 18.09
N LYS A 128 -9.67 3.31 19.16
CA LYS A 128 -10.02 3.80 20.51
C LYS A 128 -8.93 4.75 20.98
N ARG A 129 -9.29 6.02 21.16
CA ARG A 129 -8.39 7.04 21.70
C ARG A 129 -7.96 6.66 23.11
N LYS A 130 -6.71 6.94 23.46
CA LYS A 130 -6.24 6.85 24.85
C LYS A 130 -7.09 7.78 25.72
N SER A 131 -7.70 7.24 26.78
CA SER A 131 -8.35 8.08 27.81
C SER A 131 -7.28 8.99 28.40
N GLN A 132 -7.55 10.29 28.43
CA GLN A 132 -6.77 11.21 29.26
C GLN A 132 -7.34 11.06 30.67
N ASP A 133 -6.81 10.10 31.42
CA ASP A 133 -6.93 10.08 32.87
C ASP A 133 -5.79 10.93 33.45
#